data_AF-A8H4P3-F1
#
_entry.id   AF-A8H4P3-F1
#
_cell.length_a   1.000
_cell.length_b   1.000
_cell.length_c   1.000
_cell.angle_alpha   90.00
_cell.angle_beta   90.00
_cell.angle_gamma   90.00
#
_symmetry.space_group_name_H-M   'P 1'
#
loop_
_entity.id
_entity.type
_entity.pdbx_description
1 polymer ?
#
loop_
_entity_poly.entity_id
_entity_poly.type
_entity_poly.pdbx_seq_one_letter_code
_entity_poly.pdbx_strand_id
1 'polypeptide(L)'
;MTNEELFSDIKKLASESISAHIRITSEDAFRLILNLIVNKSCTSLQALVVNNSSHKNYLFESFNDSVFVRNVIDFLEDGETSFNILTNEPRKLKKSLLFRDAKSSNLKIKNISDSAYNRILNNKYQYSYLVGDSKSYIIGEFEDFENDEQPKVANFLEEGFCNKLNDFYKIIEKVDVSYTGGAK
;
A
#
# COMPACT_ATOMS: atom_id res chain seq x y z
N MET A 1 -1.21 -7.10 -26.44
CA MET A 1 -2.21 -6.40 -25.62
C MET A 1 -1.83 -4.93 -25.61
N THR A 2 -2.73 -4.06 -26.06
CA THR A 2 -2.55 -2.61 -25.97
C THR A 2 -2.78 -2.13 -24.53
N ASN A 3 -2.37 -0.90 -24.19
CA ASN A 3 -2.67 -0.33 -22.87
C ASN A 3 -4.18 -0.19 -22.63
N GLU A 4 -4.97 0.07 -23.67
CA GLU A 4 -6.43 0.19 -23.57
C GLU A 4 -7.09 -1.15 -23.23
N GLU A 5 -6.63 -2.24 -23.87
CA GLU A 5 -7.09 -3.60 -23.57
C GLU A 5 -6.73 -3.97 -22.12
N LEU A 6 -5.50 -3.71 -21.69
CA LEU A 6 -5.06 -3.95 -20.31
C LEU A 6 -5.92 -3.16 -19.29
N PHE A 7 -6.21 -1.88 -19.57
CA PHE A 7 -7.01 -1.07 -18.64
C PHE A 7 -8.47 -1.52 -18.60
N SER A 8 -9.03 -1.94 -19.74
CA SER A 8 -10.36 -2.54 -19.79
C SER A 8 -10.41 -3.83 -18.96
N ASP A 9 -9.41 -4.71 -19.11
CA ASP A 9 -9.32 -5.96 -18.36
C ASP A 9 -9.15 -5.71 -16.85
N ILE A 10 -8.27 -4.78 -16.46
CA ILE A 10 -8.10 -4.39 -15.04
C ILE A 10 -9.43 -3.91 -14.45
N LYS A 11 -10.16 -3.03 -15.17
CA LYS A 11 -11.46 -2.52 -14.72
C LYS A 11 -12.48 -3.65 -14.58
N LYS A 12 -12.50 -4.59 -15.52
CA LYS A 12 -13.39 -5.76 -15.49
C LYS A 12 -13.09 -6.65 -14.29
N LEU A 13 -11.82 -7.00 -14.08
CA LEU A 13 -11.38 -7.80 -12.93
C LEU A 13 -11.76 -7.13 -11.61
N ALA A 14 -11.60 -5.80 -11.54
CA ALA A 14 -12.03 -5.02 -10.40
C ALA A 14 -13.56 -5.04 -10.23
N SER A 15 -14.35 -4.73 -11.26
CA SER A 15 -15.81 -4.66 -11.15
C SER A 15 -16.45 -6.01 -10.81
N GLU A 16 -15.98 -7.08 -11.45
CA GLU A 16 -16.48 -8.44 -11.28
C GLU A 16 -15.88 -9.14 -10.06
N SER A 17 -14.91 -8.51 -9.38
CA SER A 17 -14.18 -9.06 -8.23
C SER A 17 -13.59 -10.44 -8.55
N ILE A 18 -12.92 -10.57 -9.68
CA ILE A 18 -12.30 -11.82 -10.12
C ILE A 18 -10.92 -11.96 -9.46
N SER A 19 -10.64 -13.13 -8.88
CA SER A 19 -9.28 -13.46 -8.43
C SER A 19 -8.38 -13.74 -9.63
N ALA A 20 -7.51 -12.77 -9.95
CA ALA A 20 -6.49 -12.92 -10.97
C ALA A 20 -5.28 -12.04 -10.64
N HIS A 21 -4.08 -12.60 -10.80
CA HIS A 21 -2.85 -11.84 -10.65
C HIS A 21 -2.62 -10.95 -11.86
N ILE A 22 -2.58 -9.65 -11.61
CA ILE A 22 -2.30 -8.63 -12.61
C ILE A 22 -0.85 -8.21 -12.43
N ARG A 23 -0.02 -8.44 -13.45
CA ARG A 23 1.34 -7.89 -13.49
C ARG A 23 1.27 -6.42 -13.88
N ILE A 24 1.95 -5.58 -13.11
CA ILE A 24 1.97 -4.13 -13.31
C ILE A 24 3.23 -3.76 -14.07
N THR A 25 3.06 -3.24 -15.28
CA THR A 25 4.17 -2.95 -16.22
C THR A 25 4.31 -1.47 -16.55
N SER A 26 3.46 -0.60 -16.01
CA SER A 26 3.52 0.83 -16.25
C SER A 26 2.98 1.63 -15.06
N GLU A 27 3.38 2.89 -14.97
CA GLU A 27 2.88 3.82 -13.97
C GLU A 27 1.37 4.09 -14.11
N ASP A 28 0.85 4.16 -15.33
CA ASP A 28 -0.58 4.36 -15.57
C ASP A 28 -1.41 3.18 -15.07
N ALA A 29 -0.97 1.95 -15.32
CA ALA A 29 -1.62 0.74 -14.80
C ALA A 29 -1.59 0.74 -13.27
N PHE A 30 -0.45 1.10 -12.67
CA PHE A 30 -0.29 1.23 -11.23
C PHE A 30 -1.29 2.24 -10.63
N ARG A 31 -1.34 3.46 -11.19
CA ARG A 31 -2.27 4.51 -10.75
C ARG A 31 -3.72 4.06 -10.89
N LEU A 32 -4.09 3.42 -12.00
CA LEU A 32 -5.43 2.88 -12.19
C LEU A 32 -5.80 1.87 -11.10
N ILE A 33 -4.92 0.89 -10.85
CA ILE A 33 -5.16 -0.17 -9.86
C ILE A 33 -5.29 0.42 -8.45
N LEU A 34 -4.41 1.34 -8.05
CA LEU A 34 -4.50 1.99 -6.74
C LEU A 34 -5.85 2.65 -6.51
N ASN A 35 -6.31 3.43 -7.49
CA ASN A 35 -7.60 4.09 -7.42
C ASN A 35 -8.77 3.10 -7.37
N LEU A 36 -8.69 2.00 -8.12
CA LEU A 36 -9.71 0.94 -8.06
C LEU A 36 -9.75 0.20 -6.73
N ILE A 37 -8.60 -0.05 -6.10
CA ILE A 37 -8.53 -0.65 -4.76
C ILE A 37 -9.22 0.26 -3.74
N VAL A 38 -8.88 1.56 -3.74
CA VAL A 38 -9.48 2.54 -2.83
C VAL A 38 -10.99 2.62 -3.05
N ASN A 39 -11.44 2.80 -4.29
CA ASN A 39 -12.85 2.97 -4.61
C ASN A 39 -13.72 1.73 -4.34
N LYS A 40 -13.12 0.54 -4.32
CA LYS A 40 -13.82 -0.71 -3.97
C LYS A 40 -13.81 -1.01 -2.48
N SER A 41 -12.95 -0.34 -1.72
CA SER A 41 -12.84 -0.57 -0.28
C SER A 41 -13.98 0.14 0.44
N CYS A 42 -14.60 -0.55 1.39
CA CYS A 42 -15.74 -0.06 2.16
C CYS A 42 -15.43 0.11 3.65
N THR A 43 -14.34 -0.46 4.16
CA THR A 43 -14.06 -0.49 5.60
C THR A 43 -12.63 -0.13 5.95
N SER A 44 -11.65 -0.67 5.23
CA SER A 44 -10.26 -0.54 5.65
C SER A 44 -9.30 -0.51 4.48
N LEU A 45 -8.35 0.40 4.58
CA LEU A 45 -7.13 0.43 3.80
C LEU A 45 -5.94 0.23 4.75
N GLN A 46 -4.98 -0.59 4.33
CA GLN A 46 -3.72 -0.79 5.04
C GLN A 46 -2.57 -0.72 4.06
N ALA A 47 -1.59 0.15 4.34
CA ALA A 47 -0.39 0.28 3.51
C ALA A 47 0.88 0.07 4.32
N LEU A 48 1.80 -0.72 3.78
CA LEU A 48 3.20 -0.72 4.18
C LEU A 48 4.00 -0.01 3.10
N VAL A 49 4.70 1.05 3.46
CA VAL A 49 5.49 1.86 2.52
C VAL A 49 6.92 1.92 2.99
N VAL A 50 7.76 1.16 2.31
CA VAL A 50 9.19 1.04 2.55
C VAL A 50 9.91 1.89 1.52
N ASN A 51 10.48 3.02 1.96
CA ASN A 51 11.16 3.95 1.08
C ASN A 51 12.67 3.83 1.32
N ASN A 52 13.38 3.24 0.36
CA ASN A 52 14.83 3.19 0.38
C ASN A 52 15.34 4.46 -0.29
N SER A 53 16.13 5.26 0.43
CA SER A 53 16.55 6.63 0.06
C SER A 53 17.24 6.81 -1.30
N SER A 54 17.54 5.71 -1.99
CA SER A 54 18.22 5.63 -3.27
C SER A 54 17.27 5.88 -4.47
N HIS A 55 15.99 5.52 -4.34
CA HIS A 55 15.06 5.49 -5.46
C HIS A 55 13.66 6.01 -5.10
N LYS A 56 12.91 6.38 -6.13
CA LYS A 56 11.54 6.89 -6.02
C LYS A 56 10.59 5.71 -5.80
N ASN A 57 9.92 5.65 -4.66
CA ASN A 57 8.86 4.66 -4.43
C ASN A 57 7.50 5.20 -4.95
N TYR A 58 6.96 4.63 -6.03
CA TYR A 58 5.73 5.14 -6.66
C TYR A 58 4.49 5.06 -5.74
N LEU A 59 4.44 4.12 -4.77
CA LEU A 59 3.36 4.10 -3.78
C LEU A 59 3.46 5.28 -2.81
N PHE A 60 4.67 5.59 -2.35
CA PHE A 60 4.90 6.78 -1.53
C PHE A 60 4.50 8.07 -2.28
N GLU A 61 4.86 8.17 -3.55
CA GLU A 61 4.59 9.33 -4.39
C GLU A 61 3.10 9.51 -4.69
N SER A 62 2.32 8.43 -4.75
CA SER A 62 0.87 8.49 -4.94
C SER A 62 0.15 9.28 -3.84
N PHE A 63 0.76 9.43 -2.64
CA PHE A 63 0.24 10.29 -1.58
C PHE A 63 0.32 11.79 -1.90
N ASN A 64 0.96 12.16 -3.00
CA ASN A 64 0.96 13.51 -3.58
C ASN A 64 0.24 13.56 -4.94
N ASP A 65 -0.41 12.49 -5.39
CA ASP A 65 -1.25 12.49 -6.59
C ASP A 65 -2.67 12.96 -6.23
N SER A 66 -3.14 14.02 -6.89
CA SER A 66 -4.43 14.63 -6.55
C SER A 66 -5.63 13.71 -6.76
N VAL A 67 -5.57 12.80 -7.73
CA VAL A 67 -6.68 11.88 -8.03
C VAL A 67 -6.76 10.82 -6.94
N PHE A 68 -5.61 10.21 -6.61
CA PHE A 68 -5.52 9.23 -5.52
C PHE A 68 -5.94 9.85 -4.19
N VAL A 69 -5.41 11.03 -3.86
CA VAL A 69 -5.73 11.75 -2.62
C VAL A 69 -7.23 12.01 -2.51
N ARG A 70 -7.87 12.51 -3.58
CA ARG A 70 -9.33 12.74 -3.57
C ARG A 70 -10.10 11.45 -3.28
N ASN A 71 -9.78 10.36 -3.98
CA ASN A 71 -10.48 9.09 -3.77
C ASN A 71 -10.30 8.54 -2.34
N VAL A 72 -9.13 8.75 -1.74
CA VAL A 72 -8.90 8.37 -0.34
C VAL A 72 -9.67 9.27 0.61
N ILE A 73 -9.79 10.57 0.33
CA ILE A 73 -10.61 11.49 1.13
C ILE A 73 -12.08 11.04 1.07
N ASP A 74 -12.61 10.81 -0.13
CA ASP A 74 -13.99 10.33 -0.32
C ASP A 74 -14.23 9.02 0.44
N PHE A 75 -13.28 8.09 0.44
CA PHE A 75 -13.33 6.87 1.24
C PHE A 75 -13.35 7.14 2.75
N LEU A 76 -12.59 8.12 3.24
CA LEU A 76 -12.48 8.49 4.65
C LEU A 76 -13.63 9.38 5.17
N GLU A 77 -14.49 9.90 4.29
CA GLU A 77 -15.69 10.65 4.67
C GLU A 77 -16.74 9.76 5.34
N ASP A 78 -16.73 8.46 5.04
CA ASP A 78 -17.51 7.47 5.78
C ASP A 78 -16.85 7.23 7.16
N GLY A 79 -17.57 7.61 8.23
CA GLY A 79 -17.02 7.65 9.60
C GLY A 79 -16.54 6.30 10.13
N GLU A 80 -16.98 5.18 9.53
CA GLU A 80 -16.60 3.82 9.92
C GLU A 80 -15.34 3.30 9.19
N THR A 81 -14.84 4.02 8.19
CA THR A 81 -13.67 3.59 7.43
C THR A 81 -12.36 3.96 8.13
N SER A 82 -11.26 3.29 7.77
CA SER A 82 -9.94 3.68 8.24
C SER A 82 -8.85 3.42 7.21
N PHE A 83 -7.81 4.25 7.24
CA PHE A 83 -6.60 4.05 6.47
C PHE A 83 -5.37 4.08 7.37
N ASN A 84 -4.71 2.94 7.52
CA ASN A 84 -3.53 2.78 8.37
C ASN A 84 -2.27 2.58 7.52
N ILE A 85 -1.28 3.44 7.70
CA ILE A 85 -0.02 3.43 6.95
C ILE A 85 1.15 3.19 7.90
N LEU A 86 1.94 2.13 7.65
CA LEU A 86 3.26 1.94 8.22
C LEU A 86 4.31 2.41 7.24
N THR A 87 5.27 3.22 7.70
CA THR A 87 6.39 3.64 6.86
C THR A 87 7.65 3.89 7.68
N ASN A 88 8.82 3.70 7.07
CA ASN A 88 10.11 4.11 7.63
C ASN A 88 10.38 5.63 7.47
N GLU A 89 9.51 6.37 6.77
CA GLU A 89 9.65 7.80 6.50
C GLU A 89 8.39 8.61 6.90
N PRO A 90 7.90 8.49 8.15
CA PRO A 90 6.62 9.08 8.55
C PRO A 90 6.64 10.61 8.51
N ARG A 91 7.81 11.24 8.69
CA ARG A 91 7.96 12.70 8.60
C ARG A 91 7.78 13.22 7.18
N LYS A 92 8.25 12.47 6.17
CA LYS A 92 8.04 12.83 4.76
C LYS A 92 6.57 12.62 4.40
N LEU A 93 5.96 11.51 4.84
CA LEU A 93 4.55 11.23 4.56
C LEU A 93 3.61 12.27 5.20
N LYS A 94 3.89 12.74 6.42
CA LYS A 94 3.12 13.82 7.06
C LYS A 94 3.19 15.18 6.34
N LYS A 95 4.08 15.33 5.35
CA LYS A 95 4.14 16.51 4.47
C LYS A 95 3.42 16.30 3.13
N SER A 96 2.88 15.11 2.88
CA SER A 96 2.20 14.81 1.62
C SER A 96 0.85 15.50 1.51
N LEU A 97 0.34 15.62 0.28
CA LEU A 97 -1.01 16.14 0.03
C LEU A 97 -2.05 15.31 0.79
N LEU A 98 -1.92 13.98 0.79
CA LEU A 98 -2.84 13.09 1.49
C LEU A 98 -3.03 13.48 2.96
N PHE A 99 -1.94 13.64 3.71
CA PHE A 99 -2.04 13.94 5.13
C PHE A 99 -2.56 15.36 5.38
N ARG A 100 -2.14 16.32 4.56
CA ARG A 100 -2.57 17.71 4.67
C ARG A 100 -4.06 17.88 4.40
N ASP A 101 -4.59 17.14 3.43
CA ASP A 101 -5.94 17.37 2.89
C ASP A 101 -6.98 16.46 3.54
N ALA A 102 -6.64 15.21 3.93
CA ALA A 102 -7.60 14.29 4.52
C ALA A 102 -8.14 14.75 5.89
N LYS A 103 -7.31 15.41 6.72
CA LYS A 103 -7.67 15.96 8.05
C LYS A 103 -8.59 15.06 8.91
N SER A 104 -8.49 13.74 8.73
CA SER A 104 -9.40 12.76 9.33
C SER A 104 -8.67 11.98 10.42
N SER A 105 -9.34 11.76 11.55
CA SER A 105 -8.85 10.87 12.63
C SER A 105 -8.73 9.41 12.18
N ASN A 106 -9.36 9.06 11.06
CA ASN A 106 -9.38 7.73 10.49
C ASN A 106 -8.15 7.45 9.61
N LEU A 107 -7.35 8.48 9.28
CA LEU A 107 -6.04 8.33 8.65
C LEU A 107 -4.94 8.24 9.73
N LYS A 108 -4.29 7.09 9.85
CA LYS A 108 -3.23 6.85 10.84
C LYS A 108 -1.92 6.54 10.15
N ILE A 109 -0.89 7.31 10.47
CA ILE A 109 0.48 7.07 9.99
C ILE A 109 1.35 6.70 11.17
N LYS A 110 1.96 5.53 11.12
CA LYS A 110 2.89 5.05 12.16
C LYS A 110 4.26 4.78 11.55
N ASN A 111 5.28 4.99 12.38
CA ASN A 111 6.65 4.68 12.04
C ASN A 111 6.88 3.17 12.08
N ILE A 112 7.68 2.65 11.15
CA ILE A 112 8.31 1.33 11.29
C ILE A 112 9.58 1.53 12.12
N SER A 113 9.74 0.78 13.20
CA SER A 113 10.95 0.84 14.01
C SER A 113 12.19 0.40 13.22
N ASP A 114 13.37 0.90 13.59
CA ASP A 114 14.62 0.51 12.92
C ASP A 114 14.85 -1.01 12.98
N SER A 115 14.45 -1.64 14.08
CA SER A 115 14.46 -3.10 14.24
C SER A 115 13.60 -3.81 13.18
N ALA A 116 12.35 -3.34 13.01
CA ALA A 116 11.44 -3.93 12.04
C ALA A 116 11.89 -3.65 10.60
N TYR A 117 12.37 -2.43 10.33
CA TYR A 117 12.91 -2.05 9.03
C TYR A 117 14.12 -2.90 8.65
N ASN A 118 15.07 -3.12 9.56
CA ASN A 118 16.21 -4.00 9.32
C ASN A 118 15.79 -5.45 9.05
N ARG A 119 14.73 -5.95 9.72
CA ARG A 119 14.16 -7.28 9.41
C ARG A 119 13.56 -7.34 8.02
N ILE A 120 12.86 -6.29 7.58
CA ILE A 120 12.31 -6.18 6.22
C ILE A 120 13.45 -6.26 5.20
N LEU A 121 14.51 -5.46 5.38
CA LEU A 121 15.68 -5.45 4.51
C LEU A 121 16.39 -6.81 4.45
N ASN A 122 16.61 -7.44 5.60
CA ASN A 122 17.36 -8.72 5.69
C ASN A 122 16.61 -9.90 5.08
N ASN A 123 15.28 -9.89 5.05
CA ASN A 123 14.49 -10.97 4.47
C ASN A 123 14.23 -10.79 2.96
N LYS A 124 14.86 -9.80 2.30
CA LYS A 124 14.65 -9.45 0.89
C LYS A 124 13.20 -9.11 0.51
N TYR A 125 12.33 -8.89 1.50
CA TYR A 125 10.96 -8.45 1.29
C TYR A 125 10.90 -6.93 1.37
N GLN A 126 11.59 -6.24 0.46
CA GLN A 126 11.57 -4.77 0.40
C GLN A 126 10.28 -4.23 -0.25
N TYR A 127 9.22 -5.04 -0.23
CA TYR A 127 7.97 -4.72 -0.87
C TYR A 127 7.18 -3.72 -0.04
N SER A 128 6.75 -2.69 -0.74
CA SER A 128 5.62 -1.88 -0.31
C SER A 128 4.32 -2.54 -0.78
N TYR A 129 3.22 -2.28 -0.09
CA TYR A 129 1.90 -2.75 -0.51
C TYR A 129 0.78 -1.85 -0.01
N LEU A 130 -0.37 -1.98 -0.66
CA LEU A 130 -1.67 -1.49 -0.20
C LEU A 130 -2.66 -2.66 -0.23
N VAL A 131 -3.42 -2.84 0.83
CA VAL A 131 -4.51 -3.81 0.97
C VAL A 131 -5.82 -3.08 1.24
N GLY A 132 -6.87 -3.47 0.53
CA GLY A 132 -8.24 -2.99 0.73
C GLY A 132 -9.17 -4.10 1.22
N ASP A 133 -9.86 -3.86 2.34
CA ASP A 133 -10.84 -4.74 2.98
C ASP A 133 -10.40 -6.19 3.20
N SER A 134 -9.08 -6.43 3.32
CA SER A 134 -8.51 -7.79 3.35
C SER A 134 -8.89 -8.65 2.14
N LYS A 135 -9.20 -8.04 0.99
CA LYS A 135 -9.67 -8.71 -0.24
C LYS A 135 -8.87 -8.34 -1.46
N SER A 136 -8.49 -7.07 -1.58
CA SER A 136 -7.72 -6.58 -2.72
C SER A 136 -6.34 -6.14 -2.27
N TYR A 137 -5.35 -6.30 -3.14
CA TYR A 137 -4.00 -5.86 -2.84
C TYR A 137 -3.25 -5.41 -4.10
N ILE A 138 -2.21 -4.62 -3.84
CA ILE A 138 -1.13 -4.30 -4.77
C ILE A 138 0.18 -4.37 -3.98
N ILE A 139 1.18 -5.08 -4.51
CA ILE A 139 2.48 -5.32 -3.84
C ILE A 139 3.64 -5.24 -4.83
N GLY A 140 4.76 -4.67 -4.39
CA GLY A 140 5.97 -4.53 -5.19
C GLY A 140 6.96 -3.56 -4.55
N GLU A 141 8.16 -3.47 -5.12
CA GLU A 141 9.15 -2.47 -4.69
C GLU A 141 8.73 -1.08 -5.16
N PHE A 142 8.12 -1.01 -6.34
CA PHE A 142 7.63 0.23 -6.96
C PHE A 142 8.75 1.26 -7.11
N GLU A 143 9.96 0.82 -7.50
CA GLU A 143 11.08 1.72 -7.79
C GLU A 143 11.21 1.98 -9.30
N ASP A 144 11.08 0.94 -10.12
CA ASP A 144 11.14 1.02 -11.59
C ASP A 144 10.17 0.01 -12.24
N PHE A 145 9.25 0.47 -13.10
CA PHE A 145 8.30 -0.42 -13.77
C PHE A 145 8.91 -1.34 -14.84
N GLU A 146 10.05 -0.97 -15.41
CA GLU A 146 10.73 -1.71 -16.48
C GLU A 146 11.83 -2.63 -15.92
N ASN A 147 12.53 -2.20 -14.86
CA ASN A 147 13.78 -2.84 -14.42
C ASN A 147 13.74 -3.54 -13.06
N ASP A 148 12.64 -3.49 -12.28
CA ASP A 148 12.59 -4.23 -11.01
C ASP A 148 12.74 -5.74 -11.26
N GLU A 149 13.65 -6.37 -10.52
CA GLU A 149 13.89 -7.83 -10.58
C GLU A 149 12.66 -8.63 -10.14
N GLN A 150 11.84 -8.05 -9.27
CA GLN A 150 10.68 -8.69 -8.69
C GLN A 150 9.38 -8.15 -9.29
N PRO A 151 8.40 -9.03 -9.58
CA PRO A 151 7.16 -8.61 -10.22
C PRO A 151 6.31 -7.78 -9.26
N LYS A 152 5.83 -6.64 -9.75
CA LYS A 152 4.73 -5.87 -9.13
C LYS A 152 3.42 -6.54 -9.49
N VAL A 153 2.63 -6.90 -8.49
CA VAL A 153 1.40 -7.68 -8.69
C VAL A 153 0.24 -7.04 -7.95
N ALA A 154 -0.94 -7.09 -8.55
CA ALA A 154 -2.20 -6.79 -7.89
C ALA A 154 -3.21 -7.93 -8.06
N ASN A 155 -4.20 -7.95 -7.17
CA ASN A 155 -5.39 -8.78 -7.29
C ASN A 155 -6.56 -8.06 -6.59
N PHE A 156 -7.77 -8.19 -7.12
CA PHE A 156 -8.97 -7.55 -6.57
C PHE A 156 -9.82 -8.48 -5.67
N LEU A 157 -9.54 -9.79 -5.66
CA LEU A 157 -10.18 -10.74 -4.76
C LEU A 157 -9.23 -11.90 -4.39
N GLU A 158 -8.47 -11.74 -3.31
CA GLU A 158 -7.56 -12.77 -2.79
C GLU A 158 -7.43 -12.66 -1.26
N GLU A 159 -8.47 -13.11 -0.56
CA GLU A 159 -8.56 -13.02 0.91
C GLU A 159 -7.41 -13.75 1.62
N GLY A 160 -7.03 -14.93 1.13
CA GLY A 160 -6.00 -15.76 1.74
C GLY A 160 -4.63 -15.06 1.76
N PHE A 161 -4.26 -14.37 0.68
CA PHE A 161 -3.02 -13.60 0.63
C PHE A 161 -3.12 -12.29 1.41
N CYS A 162 -4.24 -11.57 1.31
CA CYS A 162 -4.45 -10.33 2.05
C CYS A 162 -4.39 -10.54 3.57
N ASN A 163 -4.94 -11.65 4.07
CA ASN A 163 -4.85 -12.01 5.49
C ASN A 163 -3.39 -12.20 5.93
N LYS A 164 -2.54 -12.84 5.11
CA LYS A 164 -1.10 -12.97 5.39
C LYS A 164 -0.40 -11.61 5.42
N LEU A 165 -0.74 -10.70 4.49
CA LEU A 165 -0.21 -9.33 4.51
C LEU A 165 -0.64 -8.56 5.76
N ASN A 166 -1.90 -8.70 6.18
CA ASN A 166 -2.41 -8.05 7.39
C ASN A 166 -1.78 -8.62 8.67
N ASP A 167 -1.50 -9.92 8.72
CA ASP A 167 -0.78 -10.52 9.83
C ASP A 167 0.68 -10.04 9.86
N PHE A 168 1.32 -9.96 8.70
CA PHE A 168 2.65 -9.37 8.58
C PHE A 168 2.66 -7.91 9.03
N TYR A 169 1.68 -7.10 8.61
CA TYR A 169 1.49 -5.71 9.06
C TYR A 169 1.47 -5.61 10.59
N LYS A 170 0.65 -6.44 11.25
CA LYS A 170 0.53 -6.47 12.72
C LYS A 170 1.85 -6.87 13.39
N ILE A 171 2.62 -7.78 12.79
CA ILE A 171 3.94 -8.16 13.32
C ILE A 171 4.88 -6.96 13.25
N ILE A 172 4.99 -6.30 12.09
CA ILE A 172 5.85 -5.13 11.90
C ILE A 172 5.46 -4.00 12.85
N GLU A 173 4.16 -3.73 13.02
CA GLU A 173 3.64 -2.73 13.94
C GLU A 173 4.02 -3.00 15.41
N LYS A 174 4.06 -4.27 15.83
CA LYS A 174 4.31 -4.68 17.22
C LYS A 174 5.78 -4.80 17.60
N VAL A 175 6.70 -4.79 16.64
CA VAL A 175 8.14 -4.99 16.91
C VAL A 175 8.73 -3.91 17.84
N ASP A 176 8.00 -2.82 18.10
CA ASP A 176 8.35 -1.81 19.12
C ASP A 176 8.09 -2.19 20.60
N VAL A 177 7.44 -3.33 20.92
CA VAL A 177 7.01 -3.62 22.32
C VAL A 177 7.95 -4.55 23.10
N SER A 178 9.10 -4.96 22.55
CA SER A 178 9.94 -6.00 23.19
C SER A 178 11.42 -5.67 23.29
N TYR A 179 11.76 -4.59 24.00
CA TYR A 179 13.03 -4.50 24.75
C TYR A 179 12.84 -3.62 26.00
N THR A 180 12.13 -4.15 27.00
CA THR A 180 12.32 -3.73 28.39
C THR A 180 12.87 -4.92 29.18
N GLY A 181 14.04 -4.72 29.78
CA GLY A 181 14.51 -5.53 30.92
C GLY A 181 15.37 -6.75 30.57
N GLY A 182 16.67 -6.53 30.43
CA GLY A 182 17.67 -7.59 30.39
C GLY A 182 19.05 -7.13 30.81
N ALA A 183 19.15 -6.23 31.80
CA ALA A 183 20.39 -6.02 32.54
C ALA A 183 20.35 -6.91 33.79
N LYS A 184 21.27 -7.88 33.85
CA LYS A 184 21.83 -8.40 35.10
C LYS A 184 23.33 -8.17 35.03
#